data_AF-A0A534MS56-F1
#
_entry.id   AF-A0A534MS56-F1
#
_cell.length_a   1.000
_cell.length_b   1.000
_cell.length_c   1.000
_cell.angle_alpha   90.00
_cell.angle_beta   90.00
_cell.angle_gamma   90.00
#
_symmetry.space_group_name_H-M   'P 1'
#
loop_
_entity.id
_entity.type
_entity.pdbx_description
1 polymer ?
#
loop_
_entity_poly.entity_id
_entity_poly.type
_entity_poly.pdbx_seq_one_letter_code
_entity_poly.pdbx_strand_id
1 'polypeptide(L)'
;MKRILADVSAFGRQYLRSRVGTFFALAFPVILILLFGAIFSSSGTPRVPLAVQDLDSTPASRGFVQALNNTTLITYQAIPTNANFQDYMRAHSINVALEIPAGF
;
A
#
# COMPACT_ATOMS: atom_id res chain seq x y z
N MET A 1 -13.05 -11.70 47.95
CA MET A 1 -12.55 -12.10 46.60
C MET A 1 -13.34 -13.25 45.99
N LYS A 2 -13.56 -14.40 46.66
CA LYS A 2 -14.29 -15.55 46.09
C LYS A 2 -15.72 -15.24 45.61
N ARG A 3 -16.45 -14.36 46.32
CA ARG A 3 -17.82 -13.94 45.94
C ARG A 3 -17.85 -13.09 44.67
N ILE A 4 -16.91 -12.15 44.56
CA ILE A 4 -16.75 -11.29 43.38
C ILE A 4 -16.43 -12.11 42.13
N LEU A 5 -15.54 -13.11 42.25
CA LEU A 5 -15.23 -14.04 41.15
C LEU A 5 -16.45 -14.88 40.74
N ALA A 6 -17.25 -15.34 41.72
CA ALA A 6 -18.48 -16.07 41.44
C ALA A 6 -19.47 -15.19 40.67
N ASP A 7 -19.66 -13.93 41.09
CA ASP A 7 -20.54 -12.98 40.42
C ASP A 7 -20.06 -12.69 38.99
N VAL A 8 -18.79 -12.40 38.79
CA VAL A 8 -18.21 -12.17 37.45
C VAL A 8 -18.40 -13.39 36.54
N SER A 9 -18.20 -14.60 37.06
CA SER A 9 -18.41 -15.83 36.29
C SER A 9 -19.88 -16.06 35.92
N ALA A 10 -20.81 -15.74 36.83
CA ALA A 10 -22.24 -15.85 36.61
C ALA A 10 -22.71 -14.84 35.54
N PHE A 11 -22.26 -13.59 35.64
CA PHE A 11 -22.52 -12.55 34.65
C PHE A 11 -21.94 -12.91 33.28
N GLY A 12 -20.67 -13.33 33.21
CA GLY A 12 -20.04 -13.74 31.96
C GLY A 12 -20.76 -14.92 31.29
N ARG A 13 -21.18 -15.92 32.08
CA ARG A 13 -21.95 -17.06 31.58
C ARG A 13 -23.34 -16.66 31.07
N GLN A 14 -24.00 -15.73 31.75
CA GLN A 14 -25.30 -15.20 31.32
C GLN A 14 -25.17 -14.34 30.05
N TYR A 15 -24.10 -13.56 29.95
CA TYR A 15 -23.77 -12.75 28.78
C TYR A 15 -23.55 -13.61 27.54
N LEU A 16 -22.71 -14.66 27.66
CA LEU A 16 -22.41 -15.61 26.59
C LEU A 16 -23.59 -16.50 26.18
N ARG A 17 -24.64 -16.60 27.00
CA ARG A 17 -25.87 -17.33 26.67
C ARG A 17 -26.72 -16.62 25.62
N SER A 18 -26.61 -15.29 25.52
CA SER A 18 -27.26 -14.54 24.44
C SER A 18 -26.45 -14.66 23.16
N ARG A 19 -26.88 -15.54 22.25
CA ARG A 19 -26.20 -15.79 20.97
C ARG A 19 -26.06 -14.51 20.13
N VAL A 20 -27.12 -13.71 20.05
CA VAL A 20 -27.13 -12.45 19.30
C VAL A 20 -26.28 -11.38 19.99
N GLY A 21 -26.43 -11.20 21.31
CA GLY A 21 -25.67 -10.21 22.06
C GLY A 21 -24.16 -10.49 22.02
N THR A 22 -23.77 -11.75 22.20
CA THR A 22 -22.36 -12.17 22.14
C THR A 22 -21.75 -11.99 20.76
N PHE A 23 -22.53 -12.25 19.71
CA PHE A 23 -22.09 -12.02 18.33
C PHE A 23 -21.74 -10.56 18.11
N PHE A 24 -22.66 -9.63 18.42
CA PHE A 24 -22.42 -8.20 18.20
C PHE A 24 -21.37 -7.61 19.14
N ALA A 25 -21.25 -8.12 20.37
CA ALA A 25 -20.31 -7.58 21.34
C ALA A 25 -18.87 -8.07 21.17
N LEU A 26 -18.66 -9.28 20.65
CA LEU A 26 -17.33 -9.91 20.57
C LEU A 26 -16.97 -10.34 19.16
N ALA A 27 -17.80 -11.17 18.52
CA ALA A 27 -17.46 -11.73 17.20
C ALA A 27 -17.40 -10.65 16.12
N PHE A 28 -18.37 -9.74 16.10
CA PHE A 28 -18.47 -8.71 15.08
C PHE A 28 -17.29 -7.70 15.11
N PRO A 29 -16.89 -7.13 16.27
CA PRO A 29 -15.69 -6.29 16.35
C PRO A 29 -14.42 -7.03 15.93
N VAL A 30 -14.25 -8.29 16.33
CA VAL A 30 -13.09 -9.10 15.95
C VAL A 30 -13.05 -9.33 14.44
N ILE A 31 -14.19 -9.66 13.83
CA ILE A 31 -14.30 -9.80 12.37
C ILE A 31 -13.94 -8.49 11.66
N LEU A 32 -14.41 -7.34 12.15
CA LEU A 32 -14.06 -6.04 11.56
C LEU A 32 -12.56 -5.72 11.70
N ILE A 33 -11.95 -5.99 12.87
CA ILE A 33 -10.51 -5.80 13.07
C ILE A 33 -9.72 -6.68 12.09
N LEU A 34 -10.10 -7.94 11.93
CA LEU A 34 -9.46 -8.86 11.00
C LEU A 34 -9.68 -8.45 9.54
N LEU A 35 -10.88 -7.99 9.19
CA LEU A 35 -11.21 -7.53 7.84
C LEU A 35 -10.40 -6.29 7.48
N PHE A 36 -10.42 -5.26 8.33
CA PHE A 36 -9.63 -4.05 8.09
C PHE A 36 -8.13 -4.34 8.17
N GLY A 37 -7.69 -5.18 9.10
CA GLY A 37 -6.31 -5.66 9.15
C GLY A 37 -5.91 -6.33 7.85
N ALA A 38 -6.73 -7.22 7.30
CA ALA A 38 -6.45 -7.88 6.03
C ALA A 38 -6.41 -6.88 4.86
N ILE A 39 -7.42 -6.01 4.73
CA ILE A 39 -7.51 -4.99 3.67
C ILE A 39 -6.31 -4.03 3.71
N PHE A 40 -5.93 -3.55 4.90
CA PHE A 40 -4.87 -2.55 5.06
C PHE A 40 -3.48 -3.16 5.32
N SER A 41 -3.38 -4.48 5.53
CA SER A 41 -2.07 -5.14 5.67
C SER A 41 -1.26 -5.16 4.37
N SER A 42 -1.93 -5.16 3.22
CA SER A 42 -1.26 -5.12 1.91
C SER A 42 -1.06 -3.69 1.38
N SER A 43 -1.63 -2.67 2.03
CA SER A 43 -1.36 -1.28 1.70
C SER A 43 -0.01 -0.86 2.31
N GLY A 44 1.07 -1.48 1.87
CA GLY A 44 2.37 -0.80 1.87
C GLY A 44 2.23 0.48 1.04
N THR A 45 3.06 1.49 1.33
CA THR A 45 3.04 2.77 0.60
C THR A 45 2.91 2.50 -0.91
N PRO A 46 1.81 2.96 -1.56
CA PRO A 46 1.60 2.67 -2.98
C PRO A 46 2.83 3.16 -3.75
N ARG A 47 3.54 2.25 -4.40
CA ARG A 47 4.67 2.65 -5.23
C ARG A 47 4.09 3.40 -6.43
N VAL A 48 4.43 4.68 -6.55
CA VAL A 48 3.99 5.49 -7.66
C VAL A 48 4.82 5.09 -8.89
N PRO A 49 4.20 4.67 -10.01
CA PRO A 49 4.95 4.41 -11.23
C PRO A 49 5.54 5.73 -11.72
N LEU A 50 6.88 5.80 -11.82
CA LEU A 50 7.60 6.93 -12.39
C LEU A 50 8.13 6.49 -13.74
N ALA A 51 7.52 7.02 -14.80
CA ALA A 51 7.98 6.80 -16.15
C ALA A 51 9.21 7.68 -16.43
N VAL A 52 10.30 7.11 -16.93
CA VAL A 52 11.55 7.83 -17.16
C VAL A 52 12.06 7.59 -18.57
N GLN A 53 12.40 8.66 -19.28
CA GLN A 53 13.11 8.60 -20.55
C GLN A 53 14.55 9.07 -20.34
N ASP A 54 15.52 8.20 -20.61
CA ASP A 54 16.95 8.51 -20.47
C ASP A 54 17.59 8.70 -21.86
N LEU A 55 17.81 9.96 -22.25
CA LEU A 55 18.43 10.33 -23.53
C LEU A 55 19.96 10.45 -23.43
N ASP A 56 20.51 10.42 -22.22
CA ASP A 56 21.93 10.62 -21.94
C ASP A 56 22.70 9.29 -21.98
N SER A 57 22.10 8.20 -21.48
CA SER A 57 22.65 6.84 -21.54
C SER A 57 24.06 6.69 -20.93
N THR A 58 24.48 7.60 -20.06
CA THR A 58 25.76 7.54 -19.33
C THR A 58 25.65 6.68 -18.05
N PRO A 59 26.78 6.31 -17.43
CA PRO A 59 26.75 5.66 -16.12
C PRO A 59 26.11 6.53 -15.02
N ALA A 60 26.19 7.86 -15.14
CA ALA A 60 25.64 8.79 -14.16
C ALA A 60 24.12 8.83 -14.18
N SER A 61 23.51 8.97 -15.36
CA SER A 61 22.06 8.89 -15.56
C SER A 61 21.48 7.55 -15.12
N ARG A 62 22.14 6.43 -15.45
CA ARG A 62 21.76 5.10 -14.93
C ARG A 62 21.84 5.01 -13.41
N GLY A 63 22.88 5.57 -12.80
CA GLY A 63 23.04 5.60 -11.34
C GLY A 63 21.93 6.40 -10.64
N PHE A 64 21.51 7.52 -11.22
CA PHE A 64 20.40 8.33 -10.74
C PHE A 64 19.07 7.57 -10.78
N VAL A 65 18.77 6.92 -11.92
CA VAL A 65 17.57 6.10 -12.08
C VAL A 65 17.54 4.92 -11.11
N GLN A 66 18.69 4.25 -10.90
CA GLN A 66 18.78 3.16 -9.94
C GLN A 66 18.60 3.64 -8.50
N ALA A 67 19.15 4.80 -8.14
CA ALA A 67 18.94 5.40 -6.82
C ALA A 67 17.45 5.70 -6.57
N LEU A 68 16.74 6.21 -7.59
CA LEU A 68 15.30 6.42 -7.55
C LEU A 68 14.53 5.09 -7.37
N ASN A 69 14.85 4.06 -8.15
CA ASN A 69 14.20 2.74 -8.06
C ASN A 69 14.47 2.01 -6.73
N ASN A 70 15.58 2.32 -6.06
CA ASN A 70 15.90 1.77 -4.74
C ASN A 70 15.09 2.42 -3.61
N THR A 71 14.32 3.48 -3.88
CA THR A 71 13.43 4.06 -2.88
C THR A 71 12.14 3.24 -2.75
N THR A 72 11.54 3.24 -1.56
CA THR A 72 10.28 2.52 -1.29
C THR A 72 9.05 3.17 -1.93
N LEU A 73 9.20 4.34 -2.55
CA LEU A 73 8.10 5.20 -2.99
C LEU A 73 7.76 5.10 -4.47
N ILE A 74 8.73 4.73 -5.32
CA ILE A 74 8.59 4.80 -6.77
C ILE A 74 8.93 3.47 -7.42
N THR A 75 8.22 3.15 -8.51
CA THR A 75 8.55 2.03 -9.40
C THR A 75 9.02 2.60 -10.72
N TYR A 76 10.24 2.27 -11.11
CA TYR A 76 10.78 2.70 -12.39
C TYR A 76 10.05 2.06 -13.57
N GLN A 77 9.65 2.87 -14.54
CA GLN A 77 9.12 2.43 -15.82
C GLN A 77 9.89 3.09 -16.96
N ALA A 78 10.60 2.30 -17.77
CA ALA A 78 11.38 2.84 -18.88
C ALA A 78 10.46 3.35 -20.02
N ILE A 79 10.73 4.56 -20.50
CA ILE A 79 10.17 5.09 -21.73
C ILE A 79 11.21 4.88 -22.85
N PRO A 80 10.82 4.33 -24.02
CA PRO A 80 11.72 4.21 -25.17
C PRO A 80 12.27 5.56 -25.62
N THR A 81 13.57 5.65 -25.91
CA THR A 81 14.22 6.88 -26.40
C THR A 81 13.83 7.23 -27.84
N ASN A 82 13.26 6.28 -28.58
CA ASN A 82 12.80 6.48 -29.97
C ASN A 82 11.35 7.01 -30.06
N ALA A 83 10.62 7.05 -28.95
CA ALA A 83 9.25 7.55 -28.90
C ALA A 83 9.22 9.02 -28.47
N ASN A 84 8.30 9.80 -29.03
CA ASN A 84 8.05 11.15 -28.55
C ASN A 84 7.49 11.08 -27.11
N PHE A 85 8.16 11.77 -26.18
CA PHE A 85 7.83 11.76 -24.75
C PHE A 85 6.36 12.12 -24.48
N GLN A 86 5.87 13.19 -25.10
CA GLN A 86 4.52 13.71 -24.89
C GLN A 86 3.46 12.75 -25.46
N ASP A 87 3.71 12.17 -26.63
CA ASP A 87 2.77 11.22 -27.24
C ASP A 87 2.73 9.91 -26.47
N TYR A 88 3.88 9.44 -25.96
CA TYR A 88 3.95 8.27 -25.09
C TYR A 88 3.18 8.48 -23.78
N MET A 89 3.33 9.66 -23.16
CA MET A 89 2.58 10.02 -21.95
C MET A 89 1.07 10.03 -22.19
N ARG A 90 0.61 10.64 -23.30
CA ARG A 90 -0.81 10.68 -23.66
C ARG A 90 -1.36 9.28 -23.95
N ALA A 91 -0.64 8.47 -24.71
CA ALA A 91 -1.06 7.12 -25.10
C ALA A 91 -1.21 6.18 -23.88
N HIS A 92 -0.38 6.36 -22.86
CA HIS A 92 -0.38 5.53 -21.64
C HIS A 92 -1.08 6.18 -20.45
N SER A 93 -1.74 7.33 -20.63
CA SER A 93 -2.40 8.09 -19.55
C SER A 93 -1.46 8.37 -18.36
N ILE A 94 -0.21 8.72 -18.65
CA ILE A 94 0.81 9.02 -17.65
C ILE A 94 0.72 10.51 -17.26
N ASN A 95 0.45 10.79 -15.99
CA ASN A 95 0.31 12.15 -15.48
C ASN A 95 1.66 12.84 -15.20
N VAL A 96 2.69 12.06 -14.84
CA VAL A 96 4.02 12.54 -14.48
C VAL A 96 5.06 11.59 -15.05
N ALA A 97 6.03 12.13 -15.77
CA ALA A 97 7.19 11.42 -16.26
C ALA A 97 8.44 12.30 -16.10
N LEU A 98 9.60 11.65 -16.01
CA LEU A 98 10.91 12.28 -15.89
C LEU A 98 11.66 12.12 -17.21
N GLU A 99 12.16 13.21 -17.75
CA GLU A 99 13.04 13.20 -18.92
C GLU A 99 14.46 13.57 -18.48
N ILE A 100 15.43 12.71 -18.80
CA ILE A 100 16.85 12.99 -18.63
C ILE A 100 17.40 13.39 -20.00
N PRO A 101 17.69 14.69 -20.22
CA PRO A 101 18.20 15.17 -21.50
C PRO A 101 19.64 14.71 -21.72
N ALA A 102 20.08 14.68 -22.98
CA ALA A 102 21.47 14.36 -23.32
C ALA A 102 22.44 15.39 -22.71
N GLY A 103 23.49 14.92 -22.03
CA GLY A 103 24.49 15.75 -21.35
C GLY A 103 24.22 16.00 -19.85
N PHE A 104 23.45 15.12 -19.21
CA PHE A 104 23.18 15.11 -17.76
C PHE A 104 24.42 14.74 -16.93
#